data_AF-A0A382PF76-F1
#
_entry.id   AF-A0A382PF76-F1
#
_cell.length_a   1.000
_cell.length_b   1.000
_cell.length_c   1.000
_cell.angle_alpha   90.00
_cell.angle_beta   90.00
_cell.angle_gamma   90.00
#
_symmetry.space_group_name_H-M   'P 1'
#
loop_
_entity.id
_entity.type
_entity.pdbx_description
1 polymer ?
#
loop_
_entity_poly.entity_id
_entity_poly.type
_entity_poly.pdbx_seq_one_letter_code
_entity_poly.pdbx_strand_id
1 'polypeptide(L)'
;VLGCGGTIAKHVHDGDEVHVLILAEGMTSRDDTRDRKGREKDITKLKDMANEAHKILGISSTKLLDFPDNRMDSVDLLDVIKVIENEINKINPEIIYTHHSNDLNVDHRITHQAVFTACRPEPGAMVKKI
;
A
#
# COMPACT_ATOMS: atom_id res chain seq x y z
N VAL A 1 -1.48 -1.23 12.23
CA VAL A 1 -2.13 -2.22 11.33
C VAL A 1 -3.61 -2.24 11.62
N LEU A 2 -4.44 -2.00 10.61
CA LEU A 2 -5.91 -2.08 10.64
C LEU A 2 -6.38 -2.85 9.39
N GLY A 3 -7.61 -3.37 9.39
CA GLY A 3 -8.13 -4.16 8.26
C GLY A 3 -7.63 -5.61 8.29
N CYS A 4 -6.67 -5.95 7.43
CA CYS A 4 -6.25 -7.35 7.18
C CYS A 4 -5.22 -7.91 8.18
N GLY A 5 -5.04 -7.32 9.37
CA GLY A 5 -4.00 -7.74 10.33
C GLY A 5 -4.08 -9.21 10.76
N GLY A 6 -5.29 -9.72 11.03
CA GLY A 6 -5.49 -11.15 11.35
C GLY A 6 -5.22 -12.06 10.15
N THR A 7 -5.58 -11.62 8.94
CA THR A 7 -5.31 -12.33 7.70
C THR A 7 -3.82 -12.39 7.39
N ILE A 8 -3.09 -11.30 7.62
CA ILE A 8 -1.62 -11.27 7.52
C ILE A 8 -1.01 -12.30 8.46
N ALA A 9 -1.39 -12.27 9.75
CA ALA A 9 -0.86 -13.22 10.73
C ALA A 9 -1.15 -14.67 10.35
N LYS A 10 -2.33 -14.93 9.76
CA LYS A 10 -2.69 -16.25 9.24
C LYS A 10 -1.79 -16.69 8.07
N HIS A 11 -1.62 -15.85 7.05
CA HIS A 11 -0.75 -16.15 5.90
C HIS A 11 0.69 -16.44 6.35
N VAL A 12 1.24 -15.61 7.24
CA VAL A 12 2.58 -15.83 7.79
C VAL A 12 2.65 -17.13 8.57
N HIS A 13 1.65 -17.46 9.39
CA HIS A 13 1.59 -18.73 10.12
C HIS A 13 1.53 -19.95 9.19
N ASP A 14 0.80 -19.83 8.09
CA ASP A 14 0.65 -20.89 7.09
C ASP A 14 1.91 -21.03 6.19
N GLY A 15 2.91 -20.15 6.34
CA GLY A 15 4.19 -20.18 5.64
C GLY A 15 4.25 -19.34 4.35
N ASP A 16 3.24 -18.51 4.10
CA ASP A 16 3.22 -17.62 2.94
C ASP A 16 4.18 -16.43 3.14
N GLU A 17 4.84 -16.01 2.05
CA GLU A 17 5.54 -14.73 2.04
C GLU A 17 4.55 -13.57 1.93
N VAL A 18 4.57 -12.68 2.93
CA VAL A 18 3.66 -11.52 2.97
C VAL A 18 4.47 -10.25 2.77
N HIS A 19 4.04 -9.42 1.82
CA HIS A 19 4.65 -8.13 1.52
C HIS A 19 3.63 -7.01 1.71
N VAL A 20 4.03 -5.91 2.33
CA VAL A 20 3.17 -4.73 2.53
C VAL A 20 3.72 -3.53 1.79
N LEU A 21 2.87 -2.95 0.93
CA LEU A 21 3.13 -1.71 0.21
C LEU A 21 2.20 -0.61 0.73
N ILE A 22 2.78 0.44 1.31
CA ILE A 22 2.07 1.63 1.78
C ILE A 22 2.33 2.75 0.77
N LEU A 23 1.26 3.28 0.16
CA LEU A 23 1.36 4.23 -0.96
C LEU A 23 1.56 5.69 -0.52
N ALA A 24 0.87 6.13 0.54
CA ALA A 24 0.93 7.51 1.00
C ALA A 24 1.79 7.68 2.26
N GLU A 25 2.25 8.91 2.50
CA GLU A 25 3.13 9.23 3.63
C GLU A 25 2.43 9.33 5.00
N GLY A 26 1.09 9.43 5.01
CA GLY A 26 0.24 9.30 6.22
C GLY A 26 0.23 10.46 7.21
N MET A 27 0.93 11.58 6.94
CA MET A 27 1.06 12.68 7.91
C MET A 27 0.63 14.06 7.42
N THR A 28 0.77 14.37 6.14
CA THR A 28 0.60 15.74 5.61
C THR A 28 -0.84 16.14 5.34
N SER A 29 -1.79 15.21 5.46
CA SER A 29 -3.24 15.50 5.41
C SER A 29 -3.73 16.39 6.55
N ARG A 30 -2.93 16.51 7.63
CA ARG A 30 -3.23 17.33 8.82
C ARG A 30 -2.94 18.81 8.62
N ASP A 31 -2.27 19.16 7.52
CA ASP A 31 -1.86 20.52 7.19
C ASP A 31 -2.68 21.05 6.00
N ASP A 32 -3.03 22.34 6.01
CA ASP A 32 -3.78 22.98 4.92
C ASP A 32 -3.06 22.86 3.56
N THR A 33 -1.74 22.94 3.59
CA THR A 33 -0.86 22.73 2.44
C THR A 33 0.12 21.60 2.73
N ARG A 34 0.41 20.75 1.74
CA ARG A 34 1.36 19.66 1.91
C ARG A 34 2.76 20.19 2.21
N ASP A 35 3.24 20.00 3.44
CA ASP A 35 4.62 20.27 3.83
C ASP A 35 5.30 19.00 4.38
N ARG A 36 5.87 18.23 3.47
CA ARG A 36 6.60 17.01 3.82
C ARG A 36 7.85 17.30 4.64
N LYS A 37 8.55 18.42 4.39
CA LYS A 37 9.79 18.77 5.10
C LYS A 37 9.48 19.15 6.54
N GLY A 38 8.43 19.95 6.77
CA GLY A 38 7.96 20.29 8.11
C GLY A 38 7.50 19.07 8.92
N ARG A 39 7.03 18.01 8.24
CA ARG A 39 6.55 16.75 8.85
C ARG A 39 7.57 15.61 8.84
N GLU A 40 8.82 15.84 8.46
CA GLU A 40 9.82 14.76 8.26
C GLU A 40 10.00 13.87 9.51
N LYS A 41 10.01 14.48 10.71
CA LYS A 41 10.13 13.75 11.98
C LYS A 41 8.93 12.85 12.24
N ASP A 42 7.72 13.34 11.98
CA ASP A 42 6.48 12.58 12.17
C ASP A 42 6.38 11.44 11.16
N ILE A 43 6.74 11.68 9.89
CA ILE A 43 6.78 10.67 8.83
C ILE A 43 7.79 9.58 9.17
N THR A 44 8.98 9.95 9.64
CA THR A 44 10.01 8.99 10.05
C THR A 44 9.51 8.13 11.21
N LYS A 45 8.92 8.76 12.23
CA LYS A 45 8.34 8.04 13.37
C LYS A 45 7.22 7.08 12.93
N LEU A 46 6.34 7.50 12.02
CA LEU A 46 5.28 6.65 11.48
C LEU A 46 5.85 5.44 10.73
N LYS A 47 6.91 5.66 9.94
CA LYS A 47 7.63 4.59 9.23
C LYS A 47 8.23 3.57 10.19
N ASP A 48 8.88 4.03 11.26
CA ASP A 48 9.45 3.15 12.28
C ASP A 48 8.36 2.33 13.00
N MET A 49 7.24 2.96 13.36
CA MET A 49 6.10 2.27 13.94
C MET A 49 5.51 1.21 13.00
N ALA A 50 5.40 1.50 11.71
CA ALA A 50 4.94 0.54 10.71
C ALA A 50 5.89 -0.66 10.60
N ASN A 51 7.20 -0.42 10.54
CA ASN A 51 8.22 -1.48 10.48
C ASN A 51 8.19 -2.37 11.72
N GLU A 52 8.12 -1.80 12.93
CA GLU A 52 8.04 -2.57 14.17
C GLU A 52 6.76 -3.41 14.24
N ALA A 53 5.61 -2.84 13.85
CA ALA A 53 4.36 -3.58 13.79
C ALA A 53 4.42 -4.74 12.78
N HIS A 54 5.04 -4.52 11.62
CA HIS A 54 5.17 -5.56 10.59
C HIS A 54 6.18 -6.65 10.96
N LYS A 55 7.23 -6.30 11.70
CA LYS A 55 8.16 -7.26 12.29
C LYS A 55 7.46 -8.18 13.29
N ILE A 56 6.57 -7.66 14.13
CA ILE A 56 5.76 -8.45 15.06
C ILE A 56 4.86 -9.45 14.29
N LEU A 57 4.32 -9.03 13.15
CA LEU A 57 3.47 -9.89 12.31
C LEU A 57 4.24 -10.89 11.44
N GLY A 58 5.57 -10.82 11.39
CA GLY A 58 6.41 -11.70 10.56
C GLY A 58 6.31 -11.45 9.05
N ILE A 59 6.04 -10.22 8.64
CA ILE A 59 5.98 -9.81 7.22
C ILE A 59 7.37 -9.89 6.58
N SER A 60 7.46 -10.41 5.35
CA SER A 60 8.70 -10.58 4.57
C SER A 60 9.33 -9.27 4.14
N SER A 61 8.52 -8.29 3.72
CA SER A 61 9.01 -6.95 3.40
C SER A 61 7.97 -5.86 3.59
N THR A 62 8.42 -4.66 3.97
CA THR A 62 7.59 -3.46 4.01
C THR A 62 8.21 -2.39 3.12
N LYS A 63 7.39 -1.80 2.26
CA LYS A 63 7.77 -0.64 1.44
C LYS A 63 6.79 0.51 1.67
N LEU A 64 7.34 1.68 1.96
CA LEU A 64 6.58 2.92 2.12
C LEU A 64 6.99 3.88 1.00
N LEU A 65 5.99 4.44 0.34
CA LEU A 65 6.12 5.48 -0.65
C LEU A 65 5.72 6.84 -0.03
N ASP A 66 5.76 7.88 -0.85
CA ASP A 66 5.60 9.27 -0.43
C ASP A 66 4.52 10.01 -1.23
N PHE A 67 3.50 9.29 -1.73
CA PHE A 67 2.37 9.95 -2.36
C PHE A 67 1.66 10.88 -1.35
N PRO A 68 1.06 11.98 -1.85
CA PRO A 68 0.35 12.95 -1.01
C PRO A 68 -0.78 12.30 -0.22
N ASP A 69 -0.68 12.33 1.11
CA ASP A 69 -1.67 11.74 2.02
C ASP A 69 -3.02 12.47 1.96
N ASN A 70 -4.09 11.70 1.80
CA ASN A 70 -5.47 12.10 1.55
C ASN A 70 -5.63 13.08 0.36
N ARG A 71 -4.70 12.99 -0.60
CA ARG A 71 -4.55 13.88 -1.75
C ARG A 71 -4.04 13.12 -2.98
N MET A 72 -4.17 11.78 -3.03
CA MET A 72 -3.71 10.99 -4.17
C MET A 72 -4.51 11.27 -5.46
N ASP A 73 -5.67 11.91 -5.37
CA ASP A 73 -6.43 12.43 -6.52
C ASP A 73 -5.72 13.60 -7.23
N SER A 74 -4.69 14.19 -6.62
CA SER A 74 -3.80 15.14 -7.29
C SER A 74 -2.67 14.48 -8.08
N VAL A 75 -2.56 13.15 -8.06
CA VAL A 75 -1.53 12.37 -8.75
C VAL A 75 -2.17 11.69 -9.95
N ASP A 76 -1.49 11.70 -11.09
CA ASP A 76 -1.97 10.97 -12.26
C ASP A 76 -2.09 9.47 -11.91
N LEU A 77 -3.28 8.91 -12.13
CA LEU A 77 -3.57 7.51 -11.80
C LEU A 77 -2.55 6.54 -12.43
N LEU A 78 -2.06 6.87 -13.63
CA LEU A 78 -1.04 6.07 -14.33
C LEU A 78 0.26 5.96 -13.53
N ASP A 79 0.68 7.02 -12.84
CA ASP A 79 1.90 7.00 -12.03
C ASP A 79 1.74 6.08 -10.81
N VAL A 80 0.56 6.10 -10.19
CA VAL A 80 0.22 5.16 -9.10
C VAL A 80 0.21 3.73 -9.63
N ILE A 81 -0.44 3.48 -10.78
CA ILE A 81 -0.49 2.16 -11.43
C ILE A 81 0.92 1.65 -11.72
N LYS A 82 1.81 2.47 -12.28
CA LYS A 82 3.16 2.05 -12.67
C LYS A 82 4.00 1.61 -11.48
N VAL A 83 3.83 2.27 -10.33
CA VAL A 83 4.51 1.83 -9.11
C VAL A 83 3.99 0.47 -8.65
N ILE A 84 2.67 0.25 -8.68
CA ILE A 84 2.06 -1.03 -8.31
C ILE A 84 2.48 -2.14 -9.29
N GLU A 85 2.42 -1.91 -10.61
CA GLU A 85 2.87 -2.86 -11.64
C GLU A 85 4.34 -3.28 -11.40
N ASN A 86 5.21 -2.32 -11.04
CA ASN A 86 6.60 -2.61 -10.73
C ASN A 86 6.79 -3.48 -9.48
N GLU A 87 5.98 -3.29 -8.42
CA GLU A 87 6.05 -4.17 -7.25
C GLU A 87 5.44 -5.55 -7.52
N ILE A 88 4.34 -5.63 -8.28
CA ILE A 88 3.76 -6.90 -8.73
C ILE A 88 4.80 -7.70 -9.55
N ASN A 89 5.49 -7.06 -10.49
CA ASN A 89 6.50 -7.73 -11.31
C ASN A 89 7.71 -8.22 -10.51
N LYS A 90 8.04 -7.55 -9.40
CA LYS A 90 9.17 -7.95 -8.53
C LYS A 90 8.81 -9.07 -7.57
N ILE A 91 7.64 -8.98 -6.96
CA ILE A 91 7.17 -9.91 -5.91
C ILE A 91 6.52 -11.14 -6.53
N ASN A 92 5.88 -10.96 -7.70
CA ASN A 92 5.08 -11.97 -8.38
C ASN A 92 3.99 -12.60 -7.49
N PRO A 93 3.10 -11.80 -6.86
CA PRO A 93 2.16 -12.29 -5.87
C PRO A 93 0.99 -13.08 -6.49
N GLU A 94 0.50 -14.09 -5.78
CA GLU A 94 -0.72 -14.82 -6.17
C GLU A 94 -2.01 -14.17 -5.64
N ILE A 95 -1.93 -13.49 -4.48
CA ILE A 95 -3.06 -12.87 -3.79
C ILE A 95 -2.68 -11.43 -3.46
N ILE A 96 -3.57 -10.49 -3.78
CA ILE A 96 -3.43 -9.08 -3.38
C ILE A 96 -4.61 -8.70 -2.52
N TYR A 97 -4.36 -8.11 -1.35
CA TYR A 97 -5.40 -7.46 -0.56
C TYR A 97 -5.34 -5.96 -0.79
N THR A 98 -6.47 -5.34 -1.12
CA THR A 98 -6.57 -3.89 -1.30
C THR A 98 -7.83 -3.32 -0.66
N HIS A 99 -7.97 -2.00 -0.72
CA HIS A 99 -9.10 -1.27 -0.14
C HIS A 99 -10.40 -1.53 -0.91
N HIS A 100 -11.53 -1.25 -0.26
CA HIS A 100 -12.84 -1.32 -0.89
C HIS A 100 -13.05 -0.14 -1.87
N SER A 101 -13.76 -0.37 -2.97
CA SER A 101 -13.98 0.63 -4.03
C SER A 101 -14.77 1.87 -3.59
N ASN A 102 -15.70 1.71 -2.64
CA ASN A 102 -16.54 2.80 -2.12
C ASN A 102 -16.07 3.28 -0.74
N ASP A 103 -14.77 3.19 -0.44
CA ASP A 103 -14.23 3.77 0.78
C ASP A 103 -14.42 5.30 0.81
N LEU A 104 -14.58 5.88 2.00
CA LEU A 104 -14.72 7.33 2.18
C LEU A 104 -13.40 8.06 1.92
N ASN A 105 -12.27 7.41 2.19
CA ASN A 105 -10.95 7.96 1.94
C ASN A 105 -10.63 7.94 0.43
N VAL A 106 -10.20 9.07 -0.13
CA VAL A 106 -9.92 9.19 -1.57
C VAL A 106 -8.73 8.34 -2.01
N ASP A 107 -7.67 8.29 -1.19
CA ASP A 107 -6.48 7.48 -1.46
C ASP A 107 -6.82 6.00 -1.52
N HIS A 108 -7.74 5.54 -0.66
CA HIS A 108 -8.22 4.15 -0.69
C HIS A 108 -8.90 3.82 -2.01
N ARG A 109 -9.75 4.72 -2.53
CA ARG A 109 -10.41 4.54 -3.84
C ARG A 109 -9.41 4.55 -5.00
N ILE A 110 -8.45 5.47 -4.98
CA ILE A 110 -7.37 5.53 -5.99
C ILE A 110 -6.50 4.26 -5.92
N THR A 111 -6.15 3.81 -4.72
CA THR A 111 -5.40 2.56 -4.50
C THR A 111 -6.16 1.36 -5.03
N HIS A 112 -7.46 1.26 -4.75
CA HIS A 112 -8.31 0.20 -5.28
C HIS A 112 -8.29 0.20 -6.82
N GLN A 113 -8.58 1.35 -7.44
CA GLN A 113 -8.62 1.48 -8.89
C GLN A 113 -7.27 1.14 -9.53
N ALA A 114 -6.18 1.61 -8.94
CA ALA A 114 -4.83 1.36 -9.44
C ALA A 114 -4.45 -0.13 -9.34
N VAL A 115 -4.76 -0.80 -8.23
CA VAL A 115 -4.53 -2.25 -8.07
C VAL A 115 -5.31 -3.04 -9.12
N PHE A 116 -6.61 -2.79 -9.29
CA PHE A 116 -7.43 -3.51 -10.26
C PHE A 116 -6.96 -3.25 -11.71
N THR A 117 -6.51 -2.03 -12.02
CA THR A 117 -5.98 -1.70 -13.35
C THR A 117 -4.62 -2.36 -13.62
N ALA A 118 -3.74 -2.41 -12.61
CA ALA A 118 -2.45 -3.07 -12.69
C ALA A 118 -2.59 -4.60 -12.82
N CYS A 119 -3.66 -5.18 -12.27
CA CYS A 119 -3.94 -6.61 -12.32
C CYS A 119 -4.94 -6.99 -13.41
N ARG A 120 -5.14 -6.13 -14.42
CA ARG A 120 -6.02 -6.45 -15.55
C ARG A 120 -5.58 -7.77 -16.21
N PRO A 121 -6.51 -8.59 -16.72
CA PRO A 121 -6.15 -9.87 -17.31
C PRO A 121 -5.20 -9.73 -18.49
N GLU A 122 -4.00 -10.27 -18.36
CA GLU A 122 -2.99 -10.37 -19.41
C GLU A 122 -2.46 -11.81 -19.51
N PRO A 123 -2.03 -12.28 -20.69
CA PRO A 123 -1.42 -13.60 -20.82
C PRO A 123 -0.23 -13.76 -19.87
N GLY A 124 -0.26 -14.78 -19.02
CA GLY A 124 0.81 -15.05 -18.04
C GLY A 124 0.69 -14.29 -16.72
N ALA A 125 -0.42 -13.58 -16.47
CA ALA A 125 -0.65 -12.95 -15.17
C ALA A 125 -0.69 -13.98 -14.03
N MET A 126 0.06 -13.71 -12.95
CA MET A 126 0.23 -14.61 -11.81
C MET A 126 -0.73 -14.35 -10.66
N VAL A 127 -1.34 -13.16 -10.61
CA VAL A 127 -2.35 -12.79 -9.61
C VAL A 127 -3.60 -13.61 -9.85
N LYS A 128 -3.97 -14.44 -8.87
CA LYS A 128 -5.14 -15.34 -8.90
C LYS A 128 -6.33 -14.74 -8.17
N LYS A 129 -6.10 -13.84 -7.21
CA LYS A 129 -7.15 -13.25 -6.37
C LYS A 129 -6.81 -11.82 -5.94
N ILE A 130 -7.86 -10.98 -5.94
CA ILE A 130 -7.88 -9.63 -5.37
C ILE A 130 -9.09 -9.53 -4.44
#